data_AF-A0A7X0RTH3-F1
#
_entry.id   AF-A0A7X0RTH3-F1
#
_cell.length_a   1.000
_cell.length_b   1.000
_cell.length_c   1.000
_cell.angle_alpha   90.00
_cell.angle_beta   90.00
_cell.angle_gamma   90.00
#
_symmetry.space_group_name_H-M   'P 1'
#
loop_
_entity.id
_entity.type
_entity.pdbx_description
1 polymer ?
#
loop_
_entity_poly.entity_id
_entity_poly.type
_entity_poly.pdbx_seq_one_letter_code
_entity_poly.pdbx_strand_id
1 'polypeptide(L)'
;MKKIVIGSVLLLSGIALYIGVHIPAAHYMSQLSGWSTPPGPYATSLQATGGMAGHRIAIWLGVVGLLFYAWELGAPLVKRSAQAIREADRRFDEQRAEEREQGERQ
;
A
#
# COMPACT_ATOMS: atom_id res chain seq x y z
N MET A 1 9.13 -1.81 16.10
CA MET A 1 10.46 -1.44 15.52
C MET A 1 11.08 -2.52 14.63
N LYS A 2 11.34 -3.76 15.11
CA LYS A 2 11.93 -4.83 14.26
C LYS A 2 11.17 -5.10 12.96
N LYS A 3 9.83 -5.03 13.01
CA LYS A 3 8.93 -5.20 11.86
C LYS A 3 9.05 -4.09 10.82
N ILE A 4 9.32 -2.86 11.25
CA ILE A 4 9.52 -1.70 10.37
C ILE A 4 10.83 -1.85 9.60
N VAL A 5 11.90 -2.32 10.26
CA VAL A 5 13.19 -2.59 9.60
C VAL A 5 13.03 -3.67 8.53
N ILE A 6 12.35 -4.78 8.86
CA ILE A 6 12.06 -5.86 7.91
C ILE A 6 11.23 -5.34 6.74
N GLY A 7 10.16 -4.58 7.01
CA GLY A 7 9.33 -3.95 5.97
C GLY A 7 10.13 -3.00 5.08
N SER A 8 11.04 -2.22 5.64
CA SER A 8 11.90 -1.29 4.89
C SER A 8 12.87 -2.03 3.97
N VAL A 9 13.52 -3.09 4.46
CA VAL A 9 14.44 -3.91 3.66
C VAL A 9 13.69 -4.59 2.51
N LEU A 10 12.52 -5.18 2.79
CA LEU A 10 11.67 -5.80 1.77
C LEU A 10 11.24 -4.80 0.69
N LEU A 11 10.81 -3.60 1.11
CA LEU A 11 10.32 -2.58 0.19
C LEU A 11 11.45 -1.99 -0.66
N LEU A 12 12.59 -1.66 -0.06
CA LEU A 12 13.78 -1.18 -0.78
C LEU A 12 14.34 -2.25 -1.73
N SER A 13 14.39 -3.51 -1.30
CA SER A 13 14.80 -4.62 -2.15
C SER A 13 13.83 -4.82 -3.31
N GLY A 14 12.52 -4.68 -3.08
CA GLY A 14 11.49 -4.74 -4.12
C GLY A 14 11.66 -3.61 -5.15
N ILE A 15 11.89 -2.38 -4.70
CA ILE A 15 12.12 -1.22 -5.57
C ILE A 15 13.40 -1.40 -6.40
N ALA A 16 14.50 -1.79 -5.77
CA ALA A 16 15.77 -2.01 -6.46
C ALA A 16 15.65 -3.12 -7.52
N LEU A 17 14.98 -4.23 -7.18
CA LEU A 17 14.71 -5.31 -8.12
C LEU A 17 13.79 -4.86 -9.27
N TYR A 18 12.75 -4.08 -8.97
CA TYR A 18 11.85 -3.52 -9.97
C TYR A 18 12.63 -2.68 -10.98
N ILE A 19 13.46 -1.74 -10.50
CA ILE A 19 14.30 -0.89 -11.35
C ILE A 19 15.26 -1.75 -12.19
N GLY A 20 15.95 -2.70 -11.56
CA GLY A 20 16.90 -3.59 -12.23
C GLY A 20 16.29 -4.45 -13.34
N VAL A 21 15.00 -4.76 -13.24
CA VAL A 21 14.25 -5.49 -14.27
C VAL A 21 13.72 -4.56 -15.37
N HIS A 22 13.30 -3.34 -15.02
CA HIS A 22 12.67 -2.42 -15.96
C HIS A 22 13.65 -1.68 -16.84
N ILE A 23 14.86 -1.36 -16.35
CA ILE A 23 15.91 -0.72 -17.15
C ILE A 23 16.27 -1.56 -18.40
N PRO A 24 16.65 -2.86 -18.27
CA PRO A 24 16.97 -3.68 -19.44
C PRO A 24 15.74 -3.92 -20.32
N ALA A 25 14.55 -4.08 -19.74
CA ALA A 25 13.31 -4.20 -20.51
C ALA A 25 13.03 -2.93 -21.34
N ALA A 26 13.17 -1.74 -20.77
CA ALA A 26 12.99 -0.47 -21.47
C ALA A 26 14.04 -0.26 -22.57
N HIS A 27 15.29 -0.63 -22.30
CA HIS A 27 16.34 -0.61 -23.31
C HIS A 27 16.00 -1.54 -24.49
N TYR A 28 15.58 -2.78 -24.21
CA TYR A 28 15.18 -3.74 -25.25
C TYR A 28 13.91 -3.31 -25.98
N MET A 29 12.98 -2.64 -25.29
CA MET A 29 11.76 -2.07 -25.88
C MET A 29 12.08 -1.02 -26.95
N SER A 30 13.11 -0.21 -26.75
CA SER A 30 13.54 0.81 -27.74
C SER A 30 14.04 0.20 -29.06
N GLN A 31 14.41 -1.08 -29.05
CA GLN A 31 14.92 -1.82 -30.20
C GLN A 31 13.81 -2.60 -30.94
N LEU A 32 12.61 -2.69 -30.35
CA LEU A 32 11.47 -3.38 -30.94
C LEU A 32 10.74 -2.47 -31.94
N SER A 33 10.76 -2.84 -33.22
CA SER A 33 9.98 -2.19 -34.26
C SER A 33 8.53 -2.67 -34.20
N GLY A 34 7.66 -1.93 -33.51
CA GLY A 34 6.21 -2.16 -33.53
C GLY A 34 5.53 -2.03 -32.17
N TRP A 35 4.62 -1.06 -32.06
CA TRP A 35 3.81 -0.83 -30.86
C TRP A 35 2.54 -1.69 -30.80
N SER A 36 2.23 -2.42 -31.89
CA SER A 36 0.90 -2.98 -32.14
C SER A 36 0.80 -4.50 -32.01
N THR A 37 1.90 -5.20 -31.70
CA THR A 37 1.91 -6.66 -31.54
C THR A 37 1.41 -7.03 -30.14
N PRO A 38 0.29 -7.74 -29.95
CA PRO A 38 -0.09 -8.30 -28.65
C PRO A 38 0.99 -9.31 -28.21
N PRO A 39 1.45 -9.35 -26.94
CA PRO A 39 0.91 -8.71 -25.72
C PRO A 39 1.42 -7.29 -25.41
N GLY A 40 1.98 -6.58 -26.40
CA GLY A 40 2.52 -5.23 -26.28
C GLY A 40 4.05 -5.21 -26.18
N PRO A 41 4.69 -4.08 -26.53
CA PRO A 41 6.16 -3.98 -26.63
C PRO A 41 6.86 -4.14 -25.27
N TYR A 42 6.22 -3.70 -24.19
CA TYR A 42 6.75 -3.85 -22.83
C TYR A 42 6.69 -5.30 -22.33
N ALA A 43 5.57 -6.01 -22.52
CA ALA A 43 5.47 -7.41 -22.11
C ALA A 43 6.44 -8.31 -22.91
N THR A 44 6.60 -8.01 -24.21
CA THR A 44 7.53 -8.72 -25.10
C THR A 44 8.99 -8.51 -24.67
N SER A 45 9.39 -7.27 -24.41
CA SER A 45 10.74 -6.97 -23.91
C SER A 45 11.00 -7.55 -22.52
N LEU A 46 10.01 -7.57 -21.64
CA LEU A 46 10.12 -8.16 -20.31
C LEU A 46 10.27 -9.69 -20.36
N GLN A 47 9.63 -10.37 -21.31
CA GLN A 47 9.86 -11.80 -21.56
C GLN A 47 11.25 -12.04 -22.18
N ALA A 48 11.61 -11.26 -23.20
CA ALA A 48 12.88 -11.43 -23.92
C ALA A 48 14.11 -11.21 -23.02
N THR A 49 14.01 -10.31 -22.04
CA THR A 49 15.09 -10.04 -21.07
C THR A 49 15.09 -11.01 -19.88
N GLY A 50 14.17 -11.99 -19.84
CA GLY A 50 13.97 -12.85 -18.67
C GLY A 50 13.45 -12.12 -17.43
N GLY A 51 13.10 -10.82 -17.56
CA GLY A 51 12.67 -9.95 -16.48
C GLY A 51 11.31 -10.31 -15.88
N MET A 52 10.53 -11.19 -16.52
CA MET A 52 9.18 -11.56 -16.06
C MET A 52 9.16 -12.14 -14.63
N ALA A 53 10.14 -12.98 -14.29
CA ALA A 53 10.25 -13.53 -12.93
C ALA A 53 10.62 -12.45 -11.92
N GLY A 54 11.61 -11.62 -12.23
CA GLY A 54 12.04 -10.51 -11.38
C GLY A 54 10.94 -9.48 -11.15
N HIS A 55 10.15 -9.17 -12.19
CA HIS A 55 9.00 -8.26 -12.09
C HIS A 55 7.95 -8.79 -11.10
N ARG A 56 7.59 -10.07 -11.18
CA ARG A 56 6.64 -10.69 -10.26
C ARG A 56 7.16 -10.68 -8.82
N ILE A 57 8.43 -11.04 -8.62
CA ILE A 57 9.05 -11.06 -7.30
C ILE A 57 9.12 -9.64 -6.70
N ALA A 58 9.44 -8.63 -7.52
CA ALA A 58 9.48 -7.24 -7.09
C ALA A 58 8.10 -6.74 -6.61
N ILE A 59 7.02 -7.09 -7.33
CA ILE A 59 5.65 -6.78 -6.90
C ILE A 59 5.35 -7.42 -5.55
N TRP A 60 5.65 -8.72 -5.39
CA TRP A 60 5.42 -9.42 -4.12
C TRP A 60 6.20 -8.79 -2.96
N LEU A 61 7.47 -8.44 -3.18
CA LEU A 61 8.30 -7.74 -2.20
C LEU A 61 7.70 -6.40 -1.80
N GLY A 62 7.22 -5.61 -2.77
CA GLY A 62 6.56 -4.33 -2.52
C GLY A 62 5.26 -4.47 -1.72
N VAL A 63 4.39 -5.40 -2.12
CA VAL A 63 3.12 -5.66 -1.44
C VAL A 63 3.35 -6.15 -0.01
N VAL A 64 4.24 -7.11 0.19
CA VAL A 64 4.56 -7.63 1.53
C VAL A 64 5.19 -6.54 2.41
N GLY A 65 6.14 -5.76 1.87
CA GLY A 65 6.74 -4.63 2.57
C GLY A 65 5.69 -3.60 3.01
N LEU A 66 4.75 -3.26 2.13
CA LEU A 66 3.66 -2.34 2.43
C LEU A 66 2.71 -2.88 3.50
N LEU A 67 2.39 -4.18 3.45
CA LEU A 67 1.55 -4.83 4.47
C LEU A 67 2.20 -4.79 5.86
N PHE A 68 3.52 -4.96 5.94
CA PHE A 68 4.24 -4.81 7.21
C PHE A 68 4.12 -3.40 7.79
N TYR A 69 4.19 -2.38 6.94
CA TYR A 69 3.96 -0.99 7.34
C TYR A 69 2.52 -0.73 7.77
N ALA A 70 1.54 -1.21 6.99
CA ALA A 70 0.13 -1.11 7.32
C ALA A 70 -0.20 -1.82 8.64
N TRP A 71 0.46 -2.94 8.95
CA TRP A 71 0.26 -3.64 10.20
C TRP A 71 0.79 -2.85 11.41
N GLU A 72 2.03 -2.37 11.33
CA GLU A 72 2.65 -1.69 12.48
C GLU A 72 2.08 -0.27 12.69
N LEU A 73 1.81 0.47 11.61
CA LEU A 73 1.30 1.85 11.67
C LEU A 73 -0.23 1.91 11.65
N GLY A 74 -0.89 1.06 10.87
CA GLY A 74 -2.35 1.08 10.74
C GLY A 74 -3.06 0.65 12.02
N ALA A 75 -2.58 -0.38 12.72
CA ALA A 75 -3.20 -0.84 13.96
C ALA A 75 -3.32 0.26 15.05
N PRO A 76 -2.27 1.05 15.36
CA PRO A 76 -2.40 2.15 16.31
C PRO A 76 -3.24 3.32 15.78
N LEU A 77 -3.19 3.62 14.47
CA LEU A 77 -4.06 4.65 13.87
C LEU A 77 -5.54 4.29 14.03
N VAL A 78 -5.91 3.05 13.67
CA VAL A 78 -7.30 2.56 13.78
C VAL A 78 -7.77 2.58 15.24
N LYS A 79 -6.92 2.18 16.19
CA LYS A 79 -7.24 2.25 17.61
C LYS A 79 -7.53 3.68 18.08
N ARG A 80 -6.70 4.65 17.67
CA ARG A 80 -6.91 6.07 18.02
C ARG A 80 -8.20 6.61 17.42
N SER A 81 -8.48 6.31 16.15
CA SER A 81 -9.72 6.74 15.50
C SER A 81 -10.95 6.12 16.17
N ALA A 82 -10.89 4.84 16.54
CA ALA A 82 -11.97 4.17 17.26
C ALA A 82 -12.21 4.78 18.66
N GLN A 83 -11.14 5.19 19.35
CA GLN A 83 -11.27 5.88 20.64
C GLN A 83 -11.90 7.26 20.49
N ALA A 84 -11.48 8.04 19.49
CA ALA A 84 -12.07 9.36 19.21
C ALA A 84 -13.57 9.27 18.89
N ILE A 85 -14.01 8.25 18.13
CA ILE A 85 -15.43 8.03 17.85
C ILE A 85 -16.20 7.68 19.13
N ARG A 86 -15.65 6.81 19.98
CA ARG A 86 -16.30 6.45 21.26
C ARG A 86 -16.43 7.62 22.23
N GLU A 87 -15.44 8.51 22.26
CA GLU A 87 -15.49 9.74 23.06
C GLU A 87 -16.52 10.71 22.50
N ALA A 88 -16.63 10.84 21.18
CA ALA A 88 -17.67 11.63 20.55
C ALA A 88 -19.07 11.09 20.88
N ASP A 89 -19.29 9.78 20.73
CA ASP A 89 -20.57 9.14 21.07
C ASP A 89 -20.97 9.40 22.53
N ARG A 90 -20.02 9.28 23.48
CA ARG A 90 -20.30 9.56 24.90
C ARG A 90 -20.77 11.00 25.13
N ARG A 91 -20.11 11.97 24.49
CA ARG A 91 -20.50 13.39 24.61
C ARG A 91 -21.89 13.64 24.05
N PHE A 92 -22.25 12.99 22.94
CA PHE A 92 -23.59 13.09 22.37
C PHE A 92 -24.67 12.48 23.26
N ASP A 93 -24.35 11.39 23.96
CA ASP A 93 -25.28 10.79 24.92
C ASP A 93 -25.46 11.65 26.17
N GLU A 94 -24.39 12.23 26.70
CA GLU A 94 -24.43 13.19 27.82
C GLU A 94 -25.26 14.42 27.47
N GLN A 95 -25.05 15.04 26.30
CA GLN A 95 -25.86 16.18 25.85
C GLN A 95 -27.34 15.83 25.70
N ARG A 96 -27.67 14.66 25.15
CA ARG A 96 -29.07 14.22 25.04
C ARG A 96 -29.72 13.96 26.39
N ALA A 97 -28.96 13.49 27.38
CA ALA A 97 -29.48 13.34 28.75
C ALA A 97 -29.79 14.72 29.37
N GLU A 98 -28.87 15.68 29.24
CA GLU A 98 -29.07 17.05 29.74
C GLU A 98 -30.27 17.74 29.07
N GLU A 99 -30.42 17.60 27.75
CA GLU A 99 -31.57 18.16 27.02
C GLU A 99 -32.91 17.57 27.50
N ARG A 100 -32.96 16.27 27.78
CA ARG A 100 -34.17 15.62 28.34
C ARG A 100 -34.50 16.15 29.74
N GLU A 101 -33.49 16.26 30.60
CA GLU A 101 -33.69 16.79 31.96
C GLU A 101 -34.11 18.26 31.97
N GLN A 102 -33.66 19.06 31.00
CA GLN A 102 -34.08 20.45 30.86
C GLN A 102 -35.51 20.57 30.30
N GLY A 103 -35.89 19.70 29.36
CA GLY A 103 -37.26 19.64 28.83
C GLY A 103 -38.30 19.20 29.85
N GLU A 104 -37.94 18.35 30.82
CA GLU A 104 -38.86 17.91 31.88
C GLU A 104 -39.06 18.94 33.02
N ARG A 105 -38.23 19.99 33.08
CA ARG A 105 -38.32 21.05 34.10
C ARG A 105 -39.13 22.28 33.66
N GLN A 106 -39.57 22.33 32.40
CA GLN A 106 -40.44 23.38 31.85
C GLN A 106 -41.90 22.92 31.84
#